data_AF-A0AAJ2NTU3-F1
#
_entry.id   AF-A0AAJ2NTU3-F1
#
_cell.length_a   1.000
_cell.length_b   1.000
_cell.length_c   1.000
_cell.angle_alpha   90.00
_cell.angle_beta   90.00
_cell.angle_gamma   90.00
#
_symmetry.space_group_name_H-M   'P 1'
#
loop_
_entity.id
_entity.type
_entity.pdbx_description
1 polymer ?
#
loop_
_entity_poly.entity_id
_entity_poly.type
_entity_poly.pdbx_seq_one_letter_code
_entity_poly.pdbx_strand_id
1 'polypeptide(L)'
;TALRSGRGYAVAMLDIDHFKRINDSYGHHTGDQVIQAVAARIADGDRAGDCVARYGGEELAILFADSGAAEAGAITERLRQAV
;
A
#
# COMPACT_ATOMS: atom_id res chain seq x y z
N THR A 1 1.26 18.96 12.09
CA THR A 1 1.51 18.05 10.95
C THR A 1 3.00 18.14 10.61
N ALA A 2 3.71 17.01 10.66
CA ALA A 2 5.18 16.78 10.80
C ALA A 2 6.07 17.91 11.34
N LEU A 3 6.18 19.02 10.61
CA LEU A 3 6.93 20.23 11.02
C LEU A 3 6.50 20.75 12.40
N ARG A 4 5.29 20.45 12.84
CA ARG A 4 4.74 20.86 14.15
C ARG A 4 4.92 19.84 15.29
N SER A 5 5.19 18.57 14.97
CA SER A 5 5.34 17.48 15.96
C SER A 5 6.77 16.97 16.09
N GLY A 6 7.66 17.32 15.15
CA GLY A 6 9.03 16.79 15.06
C GLY A 6 9.11 15.32 14.66
N ARG A 7 7.96 14.69 14.35
CA ARG A 7 7.86 13.31 13.90
C ARG A 7 7.71 13.30 12.37
N GLY A 8 8.55 12.50 11.72
CA GLY A 8 8.64 12.42 10.26
C GLY A 8 7.47 11.65 9.65
N TYR A 9 7.36 11.77 8.33
CA TYR A 9 6.55 10.88 7.50
C TYR A 9 7.48 9.92 6.75
N ALA A 10 7.00 8.71 6.50
CA ALA A 10 7.60 7.78 5.56
C ALA A 10 6.56 7.39 4.50
N VAL A 11 7.05 7.02 3.31
CA VAL A 11 6.19 6.58 2.21
C VAL A 11 6.69 5.24 1.69
N ALA A 12 5.77 4.29 1.48
CA ALA A 12 6.03 3.08 0.72
C ALA A 12 5.27 3.12 -0.61
N MET A 13 5.94 2.68 -1.67
CA MET A 13 5.36 2.47 -3.00
C MET A 13 5.24 0.96 -3.20
N LEU A 14 4.07 0.51 -3.65
CA LEU A 14 3.75 -0.89 -3.86
C LEU A 14 3.27 -1.10 -5.30
N ASP A 15 3.68 -2.21 -5.88
CA ASP A 15 3.30 -2.67 -7.21
C ASP A 15 2.74 -4.09 -7.09
N ILE A 16 1.66 -4.40 -7.82
CA ILE A 16 1.08 -5.74 -7.82
C ILE A 16 1.82 -6.59 -8.85
N ASP A 17 2.63 -7.53 -8.36
CA ASP A 17 3.43 -8.40 -9.20
C ASP A 17 2.58 -9.12 -10.27
N HIS A 18 3.03 -9.02 -11.52
CA HIS A 18 2.42 -9.67 -12.68
C HIS A 18 0.96 -9.26 -12.96
N PHE A 19 0.51 -8.08 -12.54
CA PHE A 19 -0.88 -7.63 -12.73
C PHE A 19 -1.33 -7.69 -14.19
N LYS A 20 -0.48 -7.31 -15.15
CA LYS A 20 -0.78 -7.45 -16.58
C LYS A 20 -1.13 -8.89 -16.97
N ARG A 21 -0.45 -9.91 -16.42
CA ARG A 21 -0.75 -11.32 -16.70
C ARG A 21 -2.14 -11.71 -16.19
N ILE A 22 -2.56 -11.17 -15.05
CA ILE A 22 -3.90 -11.38 -14.50
C ILE A 22 -4.93 -10.79 -15.46
N ASN A 23 -4.73 -9.54 -15.90
CA ASN A 23 -5.61 -8.90 -16.87
C ASN A 23 -5.70 -9.66 -18.19
N ASP A 24 -4.56 -10.09 -18.72
CA ASP A 24 -4.49 -10.81 -19.99
C ASP A 24 -5.17 -12.20 -19.90
N SER A 25 -5.13 -12.84 -18.72
CA SER A 25 -5.68 -14.20 -18.53
C SER A 25 -7.15 -14.21 -18.10
N TYR A 26 -7.58 -13.20 -17.33
CA TYR A 26 -8.89 -13.21 -16.64
C TYR A 26 -9.72 -11.95 -16.90
N GLY A 27 -9.22 -11.01 -17.71
CA GLY A 27 -9.88 -9.75 -18.03
C GLY A 27 -9.77 -8.68 -16.95
N HIS A 28 -9.99 -7.43 -17.34
CA HIS A 28 -9.80 -6.26 -16.48
C HIS A 28 -10.71 -6.25 -15.25
N HIS A 29 -11.92 -6.81 -15.33
CA HIS A 29 -12.80 -6.89 -14.18
C HIS A 29 -12.18 -7.69 -13.03
N THR A 30 -11.47 -8.78 -13.35
CA THR A 30 -10.73 -9.56 -12.36
C THR A 30 -9.53 -8.78 -11.82
N GLY A 31 -8.84 -8.02 -12.67
CA GLY A 31 -7.79 -7.11 -12.21
C GLY A 31 -8.29 -6.08 -11.21
N ASP A 32 -9.45 -5.46 -11.47
CA ASP A 32 -10.06 -4.50 -10.54
C ASP A 32 -10.38 -5.15 -9.18
N GLN A 33 -10.88 -6.39 -9.19
CA GLN A 33 -11.12 -7.15 -7.96
C GLN A 33 -9.82 -7.44 -7.19
N VAL A 34 -8.72 -7.74 -7.90
CA VAL A 34 -7.41 -7.93 -7.29
C VAL A 34 -6.93 -6.64 -6.64
N ILE A 35 -7.01 -5.49 -7.31
CA ILE A 35 -6.62 -4.20 -6.71
C ILE A 35 -7.44 -3.92 -5.45
N GLN A 36 -8.76 -4.14 -5.50
CA GLN A 36 -9.64 -3.95 -4.35
C GLN A 36 -9.26 -4.88 -3.19
N ALA A 37 -8.97 -6.15 -3.46
CA ALA A 37 -8.57 -7.11 -2.45
C ALA A 37 -7.24 -6.72 -1.79
N VAL A 38 -6.23 -6.35 -2.58
CA VAL A 38 -4.93 -5.90 -2.06
C VAL A 38 -5.09 -4.63 -1.22
N ALA A 39 -5.82 -3.63 -1.72
CA ALA A 39 -6.07 -2.39 -0.99
C ALA A 39 -6.80 -2.63 0.34
N ALA A 40 -7.79 -3.53 0.36
CA ALA A 40 -8.51 -3.90 1.59
C ALA A 40 -7.58 -4.58 2.61
N ARG A 41 -6.69 -5.49 2.16
CA ARG A 41 -5.73 -6.14 3.06
C ARG A 41 -4.69 -5.21 3.62
N ILE A 42 -4.29 -4.21 2.85
CA ILE A 42 -3.39 -3.16 3.32
C ILE A 42 -4.12 -2.30 4.37
N ALA A 43 -5.34 -1.86 4.08
CA ALA A 43 -6.13 -1.03 4.99
C ALA A 43 -6.48 -1.72 6.32
N ASP A 44 -6.66 -3.06 6.34
CA ASP A 44 -6.86 -3.83 7.58
C ASP A 44 -5.62 -3.80 8.50
N GLY A 45 -4.43 -3.55 7.93
CA GLY A 45 -3.17 -3.47 8.67
C GLY A 45 -2.81 -2.05 9.13
N ASP A 46 -3.61 -1.04 8.78
CA ASP A 46 -3.30 0.37 9.02
C ASP A 46 -3.56 0.79 10.47
N ARG A 47 -2.64 1.62 10.96
CA ARG A 47 -2.77 2.32 12.23
C ARG A 47 -3.51 3.64 12.01
N ALA A 48 -4.15 4.15 13.06
CA ALA A 48 -4.72 5.50 13.05
C ALA A 48 -3.67 6.55 12.63
N GLY A 49 -3.91 7.20 11.49
CA GLY A 49 -3.06 8.25 10.91
C GLY A 49 -2.33 7.84 9.62
N ASP A 50 -2.21 6.53 9.34
CA ASP A 50 -1.68 6.06 8.07
C ASP A 50 -2.72 6.23 6.96
N CYS A 51 -2.26 6.37 5.72
CA CYS A 51 -3.13 6.61 4.57
C CYS A 51 -2.67 5.78 3.38
N VAL A 52 -3.59 4.96 2.85
CA VAL A 52 -3.40 4.17 1.64
C VAL A 52 -4.09 4.87 0.48
N ALA A 53 -3.38 5.01 -0.63
CA ALA A 53 -3.90 5.63 -1.84
C ALA A 53 -3.54 4.81 -3.07
N ARG A 54 -4.42 4.82 -4.08
CA ARG A 54 -4.08 4.35 -5.42
C ARG A 54 -3.24 5.41 -6.11
N TYR A 55 -2.00 5.08 -6.45
CA TYR A 55 -1.09 5.99 -7.13
C TYR A 55 -1.21 5.87 -8.64
N GLY A 56 -1.34 4.64 -9.15
CA GLY A 56 -1.35 4.33 -10.58
C GLY A 56 -2.38 3.28 -10.96
N GLY A 57 -2.17 2.65 -12.13
CA GLY A 57 -3.03 1.59 -12.63
C GLY A 57 -3.08 0.40 -11.69
N GLU A 58 -1.92 -0.16 -11.37
CA GLU A 58 -1.73 -1.28 -10.42
C GLU A 58 -0.91 -0.88 -9.17
N GLU A 59 -0.48 0.38 -9.11
CA GLU A 59 0.39 0.90 -8.05
C GLU A 59 -0.41 1.49 -6.88
N LEU A 60 -0.01 1.13 -5.67
CA LEU A 60 -0.55 1.65 -4.40
C LEU A 60 0.56 2.38 -3.64
N ALA A 61 0.18 3.37 -2.84
CA ALA A 61 1.10 4.10 -1.97
C ALA A 61 0.55 4.13 -0.55
N ILE A 62 1.46 4.03 0.43
CA ILE A 62 1.14 4.15 1.86
C ILE A 62 1.94 5.30 2.44
N LEU A 63 1.24 6.26 3.05
CA LEU A 63 1.83 7.33 3.84
C LEU A 63 1.74 6.95 5.31
N PHE A 64 2.89 6.74 5.95
CA PHE A 64 2.98 6.41 7.37
C PHE A 64 3.15 7.69 8.19
N ALA A 65 2.22 7.91 9.13
CA ALA A 65 2.25 9.07 10.00
C ALA A 65 3.08 8.80 11.27
N ASP A 66 3.92 9.77 11.62
CA ASP A 66 4.78 9.70 12.80
C ASP A 66 5.70 8.46 12.82
N SER A 67 6.18 8.04 11.64
CA SER A 67 7.03 6.87 11.45
C SER A 67 8.28 7.19 10.62
N GLY A 68 9.39 6.55 11.00
CA GLY A 68 10.66 6.61 10.26
C GLY A 68 10.76 5.48 9.22
N ALA A 69 11.75 5.56 8.34
CA ALA A 69 11.94 4.60 7.25
C ALA A 69 12.08 3.13 7.71
N ALA A 70 12.75 2.87 8.85
CA ALA A 70 12.92 1.52 9.38
C ALA A 70 11.60 0.90 9.86
N GLU A 71 10.78 1.68 10.57
CA GLU A 71 9.46 1.24 11.05
C GLU A 71 8.50 1.02 9.86
N ALA A 72 8.45 1.97 8.94
CA ALA A 72 7.66 1.87 7.71
C ALA A 72 8.08 0.64 6.88
N GLY A 73 9.38 0.35 6.78
CA GLY A 73 9.90 -0.84 6.12
C GLY A 73 9.42 -2.15 6.77
N ALA A 74 9.45 -2.23 8.09
CA ALA A 74 8.97 -3.40 8.83
C ALA A 74 7.45 -3.61 8.65
N ILE A 75 6.66 -2.53 8.68
CA ILE A 75 5.22 -2.59 8.42
C ILE A 75 4.96 -3.03 6.97
N THR A 76 5.67 -2.45 6.01
CA THR A 76 5.53 -2.78 4.58
C THR A 76 5.86 -4.25 4.32
N GLU A 77 6.91 -4.80 4.94
CA GLU A 77 7.24 -6.23 4.79
C GLU A 77 6.17 -7.14 5.39
N ARG A 78 5.59 -6.77 6.54
CA ARG A 78 4.46 -7.50 7.12
C ARG A 78 3.24 -7.49 6.19
N LEU A 79 2.94 -6.34 5.58
CA LEU A 79 1.84 -6.21 4.61
C LEU A 79 2.09 -7.08 3.37
N ARG A 80 3.33 -7.08 2.85
CA ARG A 80 3.73 -7.91 1.72
C ARG A 80 3.55 -9.41 1.99
N GLN A 81 3.72 -9.86 3.24
CA GLN A 81 3.50 -11.26 3.63
C GLN A 81 2.02 -11.62 3.85
N ALA A 82 1.14 -10.62 3.97
CA ALA A 82 -0.29 -10.81 4.26
C ALA A 82 -1.17 -10.86 2.99
N VAL A 83 -0.59 -10.53 1.83
CA VAL A 83 -1.20 -10.56 0.50
C VAL A 83 -0.69 -11.76 -0.26
#